data_AF-A0A431VIA1-F1
#
_entry.id   AF-A0A431VIA1-F1
#
_cell.length_a   1.000
_cell.length_b   1.000
_cell.length_c   1.000
_cell.angle_alpha   90.00
_cell.angle_beta   90.00
_cell.angle_gamma   90.00
#
_symmetry.space_group_name_H-M   'P 1'
#
loop_
_entity.id
_entity.type
_entity.pdbx_description
1 polymer ?
#
loop_
_entity_poly.entity_id
_entity_poly.type
_entity_poly.pdbx_seq_one_letter_code
_entity_poly.pdbx_strand_id
1 'polypeptide(L)' 'MTLAFRHIRHSDGRAYYEGRPLTLADAHLMLNDDILRRAVRPGAYLRRERSELVLVTDADTEH' A
#
# COMPACT_ATOMS: atom_id res chain seq x y z
N MET A 1 10.66 -17.18 -6.68
CA MET A 1 11.29 -16.01 -6.02
C MET A 1 10.18 -15.05 -5.65
N THR A 2 10.00 -14.77 -4.36
CA THR A 2 8.95 -13.85 -3.88
C THR A 2 9.45 -12.42 -4.04
N LEU A 3 8.69 -11.57 -4.75
CA LEU A 3 9.00 -10.15 -4.84
C LEU A 3 8.87 -9.54 -3.45
N ALA A 4 9.95 -8.94 -2.96
CA ALA A 4 9.99 -8.30 -1.66
C ALA A 4 10.10 -6.79 -1.85
N PHE A 5 9.17 -6.05 -1.25
CA PHE A 5 9.04 -4.60 -1.38
C PHE A 5 9.48 -3.96 -0.07
N ARG A 6 10.36 -2.96 -0.16
CA ARG A 6 10.84 -2.23 1.02
C ARG A 6 10.03 -0.98 1.29
N HIS A 7 9.46 -0.39 0.25
CA HIS A 7 8.73 0.85 0.30
C HIS A 7 7.35 0.69 -0.33
N ILE A 8 6.33 1.23 0.33
CA ILE A 8 5.00 1.42 -0.22
C ILE A 8 4.71 2.92 -0.16
N ARG A 9 4.29 3.51 -1.27
CA ARG A 9 3.94 4.94 -1.36
C ARG A 9 2.46 5.10 -1.64
N HIS A 10 1.85 6.16 -1.12
CA HIS A 10 0.54 6.61 -1.57
C HIS A 10 0.63 7.12 -3.02
N SER A 11 -0.50 7.12 -3.72
CA SER A 11 -0.66 7.80 -5.03
C SER A 11 -0.28 9.29 -4.95
N ASP A 12 -0.58 9.95 -3.83
CA ASP A 12 -0.17 11.33 -3.49
C ASP A 12 1.36 11.50 -3.29
N GLY A 13 2.15 10.42 -3.34
CA GLY A 13 3.60 10.44 -3.18
C GLY A 13 4.11 10.33 -1.73
N ARG A 14 3.21 10.33 -0.74
CA ARG A 14 3.56 10.11 0.68
C ARG A 14 4.04 8.67 0.91
N ALA A 15 4.97 8.46 1.84
CA ALA A 15 5.33 7.10 2.24
C ALA A 15 4.20 6.49 3.10
N TYR A 16 3.63 5.36 2.65
CA TYR A 16 2.69 4.55 3.43
C TYR A 16 3.45 3.60 4.35
N TYR A 17 4.52 3.00 3.83
CA TYR A 17 5.38 2.09 4.57
C TYR A 17 6.83 2.23 4.12
N GLU A 18 7.73 2.35 5.08
CA GLU A 18 9.17 2.29 4.89
C GLU A 18 9.75 1.41 5.99
N GLY A 19 10.39 0.30 5.61
CA GLY A 19 10.89 -0.63 6.61
C GLY A 19 11.51 -1.88 6.03
N ARG A 20 11.23 -3.01 6.68
CA ARG A 20 11.79 -4.30 6.28
C ARG A 20 11.16 -4.75 4.96
N PRO A 21 11.91 -5.46 4.11
CA PRO A 21 11.35 -6.05 2.90
C PRO A 21 10.21 -6.98 3.29
N LEU A 22 9.01 -6.68 2.80
CA LEU A 22 7.80 -7.45 3.02
C LEU A 22 7.27 -7.99 1.69
N THR A 23 6.54 -9.09 1.74
CA THR A 23 5.97 -9.69 0.52
C THR A 23 4.67 -8.98 0.14
N LEU A 24 4.19 -9.18 -1.09
CA LEU A 24 2.87 -8.68 -1.49
C LEU A 24 1.74 -9.20 -0.58
N ALA A 25 1.89 -10.42 -0.05
CA ALA A 25 0.91 -11.00 0.88
C ALA A 25 0.93 -10.29 2.23
N ASP A 26 2.12 -10.02 2.78
CA ASP A 26 2.27 -9.23 4.01
C ASP A 26 1.74 -7.80 3.83
N ALA A 27 2.00 -7.18 2.68
CA ALA A 27 1.49 -5.84 2.35
C ALA A 27 -0.05 -5.81 2.38
N HIS A 28 -0.69 -6.83 1.78
CA HIS A 28 -2.15 -6.96 1.79
C HIS A 28 -2.71 -7.18 3.20
N LEU A 29 -2.04 -8.00 4.03
CA LEU A 29 -2.45 -8.19 5.41
C LEU A 29 -2.37 -6.89 6.20
N MET A 30 -1.27 -6.15 6.06
CA MET A 30 -1.07 -4.85 6.70
C MET A 30 -2.14 -3.84 6.26
N LEU A 31 -2.42 -3.77 4.95
CA LEU A 31 -3.49 -2.90 4.43
C LEU A 31 -4.86 -3.27 5.03
N ASN A 32 -5.21 -4.56 5.07
CA ASN A 32 -6.48 -4.99 5.64
C ASN A 32 -6.58 -4.66 7.13
N ASP A 33 -5.52 -4.85 7.89
CA ASP A 33 -5.45 -4.47 9.31
C ASP A 33 -5.60 -2.95 9.49
N ASP A 34 -4.96 -2.14 8.65
CA ASP A 34 -5.10 -0.68 8.69
C ASP A 34 -6.49 -0.18 8.29
N ILE A 35 -7.17 -0.85 7.34
CA ILE A 35 -8.58 -0.57 7.00
C ILE A 35 -9.47 -0.88 8.20
N LEU A 36 -9.25 -2.03 8.87
CA LEU A 36 -10.00 -2.41 10.07
C LEU A 36 -9.76 -1.42 11.22
N ARG A 37 -8.53 -0.93 11.37
CA ARG A 37 -8.14 0.09 12.36
C ARG A 37 -8.57 1.51 12.00
N ARG A 38 -9.19 1.71 10.84
CA ARG A 38 -9.58 3.02 10.28
C ARG A 38 -8.41 3.96 10.04
N ALA A 39 -7.19 3.43 9.95
CA ALA A 39 -6.00 4.17 9.55
C ALA A 39 -5.99 4.43 8.03
N VAL A 40 -6.55 3.49 7.25
CA VAL A 40 -6.74 3.61 5.80
C VAL A 40 -8.24 3.56 5.47
N ARG A 41 -8.65 4.29 4.42
CA ARG A 41 -10.05 4.30 3.96
C ARG A 41 -10.43 2.95 3.33
N PRO A 42 -11.64 2.44 3.58
CA PRO A 42 -12.15 1.29 2.84
C PRO A 42 -12.23 1.63 1.34
N GLY A 43 -11.86 0.68 0.48
CA GLY A 43 -11.71 0.89 -0.96
C GLY A 43 -10.27 1.18 -1.41
N ALA A 44 -9.34 1.37 -0.46
CA ALA A 44 -7.92 1.43 -0.79
C ALA A 44 -7.40 0.08 -1.30
N TYR A 45 -6.50 0.12 -2.27
CA TYR A 45 -5.89 -1.08 -2.85
C TYR A 45 -4.42 -0.87 -3.17
N LEU A 46 -3.68 -1.97 -3.19
CA LEU A 46 -2.27 -1.99 -3.53
C LEU A 46 -2.10 -2.22 -5.04
N ARG A 47 -1.47 -1.28 -5.72
CA ARG A 47 -1.07 -1.35 -7.11
C ARG A 47 0.43 -1.57 -7.21
N ARG A 48 0.86 -2.60 -7.94
CA ARG A 48 2.28 -2.82 -8.23
C ARG A 48 2.70 -2.01 -9.46
N GLU A 49 3.71 -1.17 -9.30
CA GLU A 49 4.34 -0.40 -10.39
C GLU A 49 5.80 -0.81 -10.55
N ARG A 50 6.11 -1.59 -11.59
CA ARG A 50 7.47 -2.09 -11.91
C ARG A 50 8.17 -2.73 -10.69
N SER A 51 8.87 -1.94 -9.90
CA SER A 51 9.67 -2.33 -8.72
C SER A 51 9.14 -1.77 -7.40
N GLU A 52 8.03 -1.05 -7.43
CA GLU A 52 7.44 -0.36 -6.29
C GLU A 52 5.99 -0.80 -6.07
N LEU A 53 5.51 -0.54 -4.86
CA LEU A 53 4.15 -0.80 -4.44
C LEU A 53 3.50 0.54 -4.10
N VAL A 54 2.35 0.79 -4.69
CA VAL A 54 1.60 2.05 -4.55
C VAL A 54 0.28 1.75 -3.89
N LEU A 55 -0.01 2.41 -2.78
CA LEU A 55 -1.33 2.43 -2.15
C LEU A 55 -2.18 3.49 -2.84
N VAL A 56 -3.22 3.03 -3.53
CA VAL A 56 -4.22 3.89 -4.15
C VAL A 56 -5.43 3.94 -3.23
N THR A 57 -5.92 5.14 -2.97
CA THR A 57 -7.15 5.37 -2.18
C THR A 57 -8.18 6.05 -3.06
N ASP A 58 -9.46 5.70 -2.90
CA ASP A 58 -10.58 6.26 -3.68
C ASP A 58 -10.67 7.81 -3.65
N ALA A 59 -10.13 8.43 -2.58
CA ALA A 59 -10.02 9.89 -2.46
C ALA A 59 -9.10 10.56 -3.52
N ASP A 60 -8.30 9.80 -4.25
CA ASP A 60 -7.40 10.27 -5.32
C ASP A 60 -8.16 10.48 -6.66
N THR A 61 -9.34 9.88 -6.79
CA THR A 61 -10.16 9.88 -8.03
C THR A 61 -11.10 11.09 -8.16
N GLU A 62 -11.13 11.99 -7.18
CA GLU A 62 -12.00 13.18 -7.15
C GLU A 62 -11.28 14.50 -7.47
N HIS A 63 -10.07 14.49 -8.06
CA HIS A 63 -9.36 15.71 -8.49
C HIS A 63 -9.34 15.91 -10.01
#